data_AF-A0A7J3WGV3-F1
#
_entry.id   AF-A0A7J3WGV3-F1
#
_cell.length_a   1.000
_cell.length_b   1.000
_cell.length_c   1.000
_cell.angle_alpha   90.00
_cell.angle_beta   90.00
_cell.angle_gamma   90.00
#
_symmetry.space_group_name_H-M   'P 1'
#
loop_
_entity.id
_entity.type
_entity.pdbx_description
1 polymer ?
#
loop_
_entity_poly.entity_id
_entity_poly.type
_entity_poly.pdbx_seq_one_letter_code
_entity_poly.pdbx_strand_id
1 'polypeptide(L)'
;MARLVEFVRSIRRGHRVERHSPDSYSSKLSSALLVLNGQINRLKNKYAGMEARGKEYFERCIQALQAGDEGYAAIYASEIAELRRIARIVLQSLIVLEQVRVRMESLLELREIIGLAPVLKGLLERVRSEIVNIVPEAAESLGSLTDAIDSLIAGSGMVANVPALEERPEELSDEAVRILDEARTIIAQKVAESFPDIPTLSPREKMVYNYISSLPEGSVLEVEACARALGIPEGEVEVALRKLEERGLIEVSQSEAT
;
A
#
# COMPACT_ATOMS: atom_id res chain seq x y z
N MET A 1 52.00 45.30 -57.25
CA MET A 1 52.47 44.03 -56.66
C MET A 1 52.55 44.19 -55.14
N ALA A 2 51.50 43.82 -54.40
CA ALA A 2 51.50 43.40 -52.98
C ALA A 2 50.04 43.13 -52.55
N ARG A 3 49.85 42.21 -51.60
CA ARG A 3 48.69 41.35 -51.39
C ARG A 3 47.62 41.89 -50.42
N LEU A 4 46.39 41.49 -50.75
CA LEU A 4 45.20 41.17 -49.94
C LEU A 4 45.32 41.11 -48.39
N VAL A 5 44.41 41.88 -47.79
CA VAL A 5 43.28 41.48 -46.89
C VAL A 5 43.45 41.51 -45.38
N GLU A 6 42.61 42.38 -44.84
CA GLU A 6 42.20 42.61 -43.47
C GLU A 6 41.59 41.38 -42.78
N PHE A 7 42.09 41.10 -41.59
CA PHE A 7 41.35 41.19 -40.33
C PHE A 7 39.81 40.99 -40.37
N VAL A 8 39.32 39.75 -40.35
CA VAL A 8 38.16 39.34 -39.52
C VAL A 8 38.34 37.88 -39.11
N ARG A 9 38.87 37.63 -37.90
CA ARG A 9 38.70 36.32 -37.24
C ARG A 9 37.24 36.22 -36.79
N SER A 10 36.39 35.66 -37.64
CA SER A 10 35.01 35.34 -37.24
C SER A 10 35.04 34.26 -36.17
N ILE A 11 34.49 34.56 -35.00
CA ILE A 11 34.11 33.59 -33.99
C ILE A 11 33.03 32.68 -34.61
N ARG A 12 33.43 31.48 -35.05
CA ARG A 12 32.52 30.34 -35.22
C ARG A 12 32.90 29.28 -34.21
N ARG A 13 32.58 29.52 -32.93
CA ARG A 13 32.32 28.41 -32.00
C ARG A 13 30.92 27.92 -32.31
N GLY A 14 30.82 26.93 -33.20
CA GLY A 14 29.60 26.17 -33.34
C GLY A 14 29.25 25.57 -31.98
N HIS A 15 28.15 26.02 -31.39
CA HIS A 15 27.44 25.21 -30.42
C HIS A 15 26.96 23.97 -31.17
N ARG A 16 27.73 22.87 -31.05
CA ARG A 16 27.30 21.57 -31.51
C ARG A 16 26.20 21.13 -30.55
N VAL A 17 24.95 21.49 -30.87
CA VAL A 17 23.77 20.85 -30.27
C VAL A 17 23.92 19.37 -30.63
N GLU A 18 24.27 18.54 -29.65
CA GLU A 18 24.22 17.10 -29.80
C GLU A 18 22.78 16.73 -30.12
N ARG A 19 22.52 16.46 -31.41
CA ARG A 19 21.28 15.82 -31.83
C ARG A 19 21.34 14.40 -31.27
N HIS A 20 20.76 14.17 -30.09
CA HIS A 20 20.57 12.81 -29.60
C HIS A 20 19.71 12.04 -30.62
N SER A 21 20.20 10.87 -31.05
CA SER A 21 19.46 10.01 -31.98
C SER A 21 18.10 9.65 -31.36
N PRO A 22 17.01 9.56 -32.14
CA PRO A 22 15.69 9.10 -31.68
C PRO A 22 15.73 7.79 -30.88
N ASP A 23 16.75 6.96 -31.12
CA ASP A 23 16.98 5.68 -30.44
C ASP A 23 17.43 5.83 -28.97
N SER A 24 18.09 6.95 -28.62
CA SER A 24 18.59 7.20 -27.26
C SER A 24 17.45 7.48 -26.27
N TYR A 25 16.41 8.19 -26.71
CA TYR A 25 15.23 8.46 -25.90
C TYR A 25 14.47 7.17 -25.56
N SER A 26 14.13 6.39 -26.59
CA SER A 26 13.39 5.13 -26.43
C SER A 26 14.16 4.14 -25.55
N SER A 27 15.48 4.05 -25.73
CA SER A 27 16.34 3.20 -24.91
C SER A 27 16.36 3.64 -23.44
N LYS A 28 16.49 4.94 -23.15
CA LYS A 28 16.46 5.46 -21.77
C LYS A 28 15.11 5.24 -21.09
N LEU A 29 14.00 5.50 -21.80
CA LEU A 29 12.65 5.27 -21.29
C LEU A 29 12.38 3.79 -21.03
N SER A 30 12.80 2.91 -21.94
CA SER A 30 12.71 1.46 -21.77
C SER A 30 13.50 0.97 -20.54
N SER A 31 14.69 1.53 -20.33
CA SER A 31 15.52 1.20 -19.16
C SER A 31 14.84 1.66 -17.86
N ALA A 32 14.23 2.85 -17.86
CA ALA A 32 13.47 3.36 -16.73
C ALA A 32 12.22 2.50 -16.44
N LEU A 33 11.50 2.07 -17.48
CA LEU A 33 10.37 1.14 -17.35
C LEU A 33 10.79 -0.20 -16.72
N LEU A 34 11.95 -0.75 -17.10
CA LEU A 34 12.47 -1.98 -16.50
C LEU A 34 12.72 -1.83 -15.00
N VAL A 35 13.34 -0.72 -14.60
CA VAL A 35 13.60 -0.41 -13.18
C VAL A 35 12.29 -0.22 -12.42
N LEU A 36 11.33 0.52 -12.98
CA LEU A 36 10.01 0.73 -12.39
C LEU A 36 9.26 -0.60 -12.16
N ASN A 37 9.25 -1.48 -13.17
CA ASN A 37 8.68 -2.82 -13.07
C ASN A 37 9.34 -3.66 -11.96
N GLY A 38 10.66 -3.54 -11.80
CA GLY A 38 11.39 -4.14 -10.70
C GLY A 38 10.88 -3.66 -9.34
N GLN A 39 10.64 -2.36 -9.17
CA GLN A 39 10.14 -1.80 -7.92
C GLN A 39 8.67 -2.17 -7.65
N ILE A 40 7.82 -2.19 -8.67
CA ILE A 40 6.44 -2.69 -8.56
C ILE A 40 6.43 -4.12 -8.02
N ASN A 41 7.24 -5.02 -8.60
CA ASN A 41 7.34 -6.39 -8.12
C ASN A 41 7.89 -6.49 -6.70
N ARG A 42 8.86 -5.64 -6.34
CA ARG A 42 9.41 -5.57 -4.98
C ARG A 42 8.34 -5.18 -3.97
N LEU A 43 7.52 -4.17 -4.26
CA LEU A 43 6.43 -3.75 -3.40
C LEU A 43 5.33 -4.83 -3.30
N LYS A 44 4.99 -5.52 -4.40
CA LYS A 44 4.07 -6.67 -4.40
C LYS A 44 4.56 -7.78 -3.45
N ASN A 45 5.85 -8.11 -3.51
CA ASN A 45 6.44 -9.10 -2.60
C ASN A 45 6.44 -8.64 -1.14
N LYS A 46 6.70 -7.36 -0.88
CA LYS A 46 6.62 -6.81 0.49
C LYS A 46 5.21 -6.86 1.03
N TYR A 47 4.21 -6.50 0.22
CA TYR A 47 2.80 -6.60 0.58
C TYR A 47 2.39 -8.04 0.92
N ALA A 48 2.72 -9.01 0.06
CA ALA A 48 2.44 -10.43 0.32
C ALA A 48 3.10 -10.94 1.61
N GLY A 49 4.33 -10.47 1.91
CA GLY A 49 5.00 -10.78 3.17
C GLY A 49 4.31 -10.19 4.40
N MET A 50 3.70 -9.01 4.28
CA MET A 50 2.90 -8.40 5.36
C MET A 50 1.61 -9.19 5.61
N GLU A 51 0.94 -9.66 4.55
CA GLU A 51 -0.26 -10.51 4.67
C GLU A 51 0.07 -11.83 5.37
N ALA A 52 1.15 -12.50 4.98
CA ALA A 52 1.58 -13.74 5.60
C ALA A 52 1.88 -13.56 7.11
N ARG A 53 2.59 -12.49 7.47
CA ARG A 53 2.85 -12.15 8.89
C ARG A 53 1.59 -11.79 9.64
N GLY A 54 0.64 -11.11 9.01
CA GLY A 54 -0.66 -10.79 9.60
C GLY A 54 -1.42 -12.06 10.01
N LYS A 55 -1.40 -13.09 9.17
CA LYS A 55 -1.99 -14.40 9.48
C LYS A 55 -1.27 -15.12 10.61
N GLU A 56 0.07 -15.11 10.60
CA GLU A 56 0.87 -15.70 11.68
C GLU A 56 0.58 -15.03 13.04
N TYR A 57 0.54 -13.70 13.10
CA TYR A 57 0.21 -12.98 14.34
C TYR A 57 -1.22 -13.21 14.79
N PHE A 58 -2.14 -13.43 13.86
CA PHE A 58 -3.51 -13.77 14.18
C PHE A 58 -3.62 -15.13 14.86
N GLU A 59 -2.95 -16.16 14.32
CA GLU A 59 -2.88 -17.48 14.95
C GLU A 59 -2.27 -17.41 16.36
N ARG A 60 -1.19 -16.65 16.51
CA ARG A 60 -0.54 -16.43 17.83
C ARG A 60 -1.42 -15.63 18.80
N CYS A 61 -2.22 -14.69 18.30
CA CYS A 61 -3.20 -13.96 19.10
C CYS A 61 -4.26 -14.91 19.66
N ILE A 62 -4.79 -15.82 18.84
CA ILE A 62 -5.76 -16.84 19.28
C ILE A 62 -5.13 -17.74 20.35
N GLN A 63 -3.92 -18.24 20.12
CA GLN A 63 -3.22 -19.09 21.10
C GLN A 63 -3.01 -18.37 22.44
N ALA A 64 -2.64 -17.09 22.42
CA ALA A 64 -2.49 -16.28 23.63
C ALA A 64 -3.83 -16.09 24.36
N LEU A 65 -4.92 -15.84 23.62
CA LEU A 65 -6.26 -15.75 24.21
C LEU A 65 -6.70 -17.08 24.84
N GLN A 66 -6.47 -18.21 24.17
CA GLN A 66 -6.80 -19.54 24.71
C GLN A 66 -6.01 -19.87 25.99
N ALA A 67 -4.77 -19.38 26.09
CA ALA A 67 -3.94 -19.54 27.28
C ALA A 67 -4.29 -18.53 28.41
N GLY A 68 -5.27 -17.64 28.21
CA GLY A 68 -5.61 -16.57 29.17
C GLY A 68 -4.58 -15.44 29.25
N ASP A 69 -3.65 -15.36 28.29
CA ASP A 69 -2.58 -14.38 28.25
C ASP A 69 -3.02 -13.13 27.46
N GLU A 70 -3.84 -12.29 28.11
CA GLU A 70 -4.36 -11.06 27.50
C GLU A 70 -3.25 -10.07 27.10
N GLY A 71 -2.11 -10.09 27.79
CA GLY A 71 -0.98 -9.21 27.51
C GLY A 71 -0.35 -9.52 26.16
N TYR A 72 -0.02 -10.78 25.90
CA TYR A 72 0.50 -11.19 24.59
C TYR A 72 -0.56 -11.09 23.48
N ALA A 73 -1.83 -11.40 23.77
CA ALA A 73 -2.91 -11.23 22.81
C ALA A 73 -3.05 -9.77 22.34
N ALA A 74 -2.96 -8.81 23.26
CA ALA A 74 -3.02 -7.38 22.96
C ALA A 74 -1.83 -6.89 22.12
N ILE A 75 -0.62 -7.43 22.37
CA ILE A 75 0.57 -7.13 21.56
C ILE A 75 0.34 -7.58 20.11
N TYR A 76 -0.04 -8.85 19.89
CA TYR A 76 -0.27 -9.35 18.53
C TYR A 76 -1.39 -8.58 17.82
N ALA A 77 -2.46 -8.23 18.53
CA ALA A 77 -3.54 -7.40 18.00
C ALA A 77 -3.04 -6.02 17.52
N SER A 78 -2.19 -5.36 18.32
CA SER A 78 -1.58 -4.08 17.96
C SER A 78 -0.69 -4.20 16.72
N GLU A 79 0.13 -5.25 16.64
CA GLU A 79 1.01 -5.49 15.48
C GLU A 79 0.23 -5.77 14.19
N ILE A 80 -0.88 -6.52 14.27
CA ILE A 80 -1.77 -6.74 13.12
C ILE A 80 -2.36 -5.42 12.63
N ALA A 81 -2.81 -4.55 13.54
CA ALA A 81 -3.35 -3.24 13.18
C ALA A 81 -2.32 -2.35 12.47
N GLU A 82 -1.07 -2.36 12.97
CA GLU A 82 0.02 -1.60 12.36
C GLU A 82 0.44 -2.18 11.00
N LEU A 83 0.55 -3.51 10.88
CA LEU A 83 0.79 -4.18 9.59
C LEU A 83 -0.28 -3.82 8.57
N ARG A 84 -1.55 -3.81 8.96
CA ARG A 84 -2.68 -3.44 8.09
C ARG A 84 -2.56 -1.98 7.64
N ARG A 85 -2.14 -1.07 8.52
CA ARG A 85 -1.90 0.34 8.20
C ARG A 85 -0.79 0.49 7.15
N ILE A 86 0.34 -0.17 7.36
CA ILE A 86 1.50 -0.12 6.44
C ILE A 86 1.16 -0.77 5.10
N ALA A 87 0.46 -1.91 5.10
CA ALA A 87 0.05 -2.61 3.89
C ALA A 87 -0.86 -1.76 3.00
N ARG A 88 -1.75 -0.95 3.60
CA ARG A 88 -2.58 0.01 2.87
C ARG A 88 -1.74 1.06 2.12
N ILE A 89 -0.69 1.59 2.77
CA ILE A 89 0.22 2.55 2.14
C ILE A 89 0.92 1.89 0.95
N VAL A 90 1.48 0.69 1.13
CA VAL A 90 2.19 -0.05 0.07
C VAL A 90 1.27 -0.33 -1.11
N LEU A 91 0.02 -0.74 -0.85
CA LEU A 91 -0.96 -1.02 -1.88
C LEU A 91 -1.39 0.24 -2.64
N GLN A 92 -1.57 1.37 -1.94
CA GLN A 92 -1.84 2.65 -2.59
C GLN A 92 -0.69 3.09 -3.47
N SER A 93 0.55 2.97 -2.98
CA SER A 93 1.76 3.23 -3.75
C SER A 93 1.86 2.35 -5.00
N LEU A 94 1.49 1.06 -4.92
CA LEU A 94 1.46 0.16 -6.08
C LEU A 94 0.53 0.66 -7.19
N ILE A 95 -0.65 1.17 -6.85
CA ILE A 95 -1.60 1.71 -7.85
C ILE A 95 -0.99 2.91 -8.57
N VAL A 96 -0.37 3.82 -7.82
CA VAL A 96 0.26 5.02 -8.39
C VAL A 96 1.45 4.62 -9.28
N LEU A 97 2.25 3.63 -8.90
CA LEU A 97 3.34 3.15 -9.74
C LEU A 97 2.84 2.45 -11.01
N GLU A 98 1.74 1.70 -10.94
CA GLU A 98 1.09 1.12 -12.14
C GLU A 98 0.56 2.23 -13.07
N GLN A 99 -0.01 3.31 -12.51
CA GLN A 99 -0.40 4.48 -13.30
C GLN A 99 0.81 5.12 -14.00
N VAL A 100 1.93 5.30 -13.28
CA VAL A 100 3.18 5.82 -13.87
C VAL A 100 3.68 4.90 -14.98
N ARG A 101 3.67 3.57 -14.76
CA ARG A 101 4.08 2.58 -15.75
C ARG A 101 3.26 2.69 -17.04
N VAL A 102 1.93 2.70 -16.93
CA VAL A 102 1.04 2.81 -18.09
C VAL A 102 1.30 4.10 -18.86
N ARG A 103 1.47 5.23 -18.16
CA ARG A 103 1.80 6.51 -18.83
C ARG A 103 3.17 6.48 -19.51
N MET A 104 4.18 5.86 -18.89
CA MET A 104 5.50 5.69 -19.50
C MET A 104 5.46 4.77 -20.73
N GLU A 105 4.59 3.76 -20.75
CA GLU A 105 4.31 2.94 -21.93
C GLU A 105 3.68 3.77 -23.06
N SER A 106 2.67 4.59 -22.75
CA SER A 106 2.07 5.52 -23.72
C SER A 106 3.08 6.54 -24.27
N LEU A 107 4.02 7.02 -23.44
CA LEU A 107 5.11 7.90 -23.89
C LEU A 107 6.05 7.24 -24.91
N LEU A 108 6.24 5.92 -24.79
CA LEU A 108 7.05 5.14 -25.71
C LEU A 108 6.34 4.93 -27.06
N GLU A 109 5.02 4.76 -27.02
CA GLU A 109 4.17 4.53 -28.19
C GLU A 109 3.87 5.80 -28.98
N LEU A 110 3.47 6.88 -28.31
CA LEU A 110 2.97 8.10 -28.96
C LEU A 110 4.06 9.16 -29.21
N ARG A 111 5.25 9.01 -28.60
CA ARG A 111 6.34 10.01 -28.62
C ARG A 111 5.86 11.45 -28.29
N GLU A 112 4.81 11.59 -27.49
CA GLU A 112 4.28 12.87 -27.01
C GLU A 112 4.91 13.21 -25.66
N ILE A 113 6.11 13.78 -25.68
CA ILE A 113 7.01 13.81 -24.51
C ILE A 113 6.73 14.99 -23.55
N ILE A 114 6.11 16.07 -24.03
CA ILE A 114 6.32 17.39 -23.41
C ILE A 114 5.36 17.67 -22.23
N GLY A 115 4.13 17.13 -22.25
CA GLY A 115 3.12 17.44 -21.23
C GLY A 115 3.12 16.54 -20.00
N LEU A 116 3.54 15.28 -20.14
CA LEU A 116 3.31 14.23 -19.12
C LEU A 116 4.44 14.10 -18.09
N ALA A 117 5.67 14.50 -18.44
CA ALA A 117 6.84 14.26 -17.60
C ALA A 117 6.77 14.95 -16.21
N PRO A 118 6.29 16.21 -16.08
CA PRO A 118 6.10 16.84 -14.76
C PRO A 118 5.09 16.07 -13.89
N VAL A 119 4.03 15.53 -14.50
CA VAL A 119 3.01 14.75 -13.79
C VAL A 119 3.59 13.43 -13.29
N LEU A 120 4.38 12.73 -14.12
CA LEU A 120 5.05 11.49 -13.71
C LEU A 120 6.02 11.72 -12.55
N LYS A 121 6.78 12.82 -12.60
CA LYS A 121 7.68 13.21 -11.53
C LYS A 121 6.94 13.44 -10.21
N GLY A 122 5.84 14.20 -10.26
CA GLY A 122 5.01 14.46 -9.08
C GLY A 122 4.44 13.17 -8.46
N LEU A 123 4.03 12.21 -9.29
CA LEU A 123 3.54 10.90 -8.83
C LEU A 123 4.67 10.07 -8.20
N LEU A 124 5.84 10.01 -8.83
CA LEU A 124 7.00 9.27 -8.32
C LEU A 124 7.51 9.82 -6.99
N GLU A 125 7.62 11.15 -6.85
CA GLU A 125 8.04 11.78 -5.59
C GLU A 125 7.02 11.58 -4.48
N ARG A 126 5.72 11.61 -4.80
CA ARG A 126 4.67 11.28 -3.83
C ARG A 126 4.85 9.87 -3.30
N VAL A 127 4.95 8.88 -4.18
CA VAL A 127 5.14 7.47 -3.76
C VAL A 127 6.42 7.30 -2.97
N ARG A 128 7.53 7.91 -3.42
CA ARG A 128 8.81 7.88 -2.73
C ARG A 128 8.68 8.36 -1.28
N SER A 129 7.99 9.48 -1.06
CA SER A 129 7.77 10.03 0.29
C SER A 129 6.94 9.10 1.18
N GLU A 130 5.95 8.40 0.62
CA GLU A 130 5.09 7.47 1.35
C GLU A 130 5.84 6.20 1.77
N ILE A 131 6.74 5.69 0.92
CA ILE A 131 7.39 4.39 1.15
C ILE A 131 8.80 4.50 1.71
N VAL A 132 9.41 5.68 1.84
CA VAL A 132 10.82 5.83 2.29
C VAL A 132 11.10 5.14 3.63
N ASN A 133 10.14 5.18 4.56
CA ASN A 133 10.28 4.55 5.88
C ASN A 133 9.83 3.07 5.90
N ILE A 134 9.29 2.56 4.79
CA ILE A 134 8.71 1.20 4.69
C ILE A 134 9.59 0.31 3.80
N VAL A 135 9.94 0.80 2.61
CA VAL A 135 10.75 0.12 1.59
C VAL A 135 11.81 1.11 1.06
N PRO A 136 12.88 1.37 1.84
CA PRO A 136 13.85 2.43 1.52
C PRO A 136 14.58 2.19 0.20
N GLU A 137 14.88 0.94 -0.15
CA GLU A 137 15.60 0.66 -1.41
C GLU A 137 14.71 0.91 -2.64
N ALA A 138 13.39 0.75 -2.49
CA ALA A 138 12.46 1.12 -3.54
C ALA A 138 12.39 2.65 -3.66
N ALA A 139 12.31 3.37 -2.54
CA ALA A 139 12.32 4.84 -2.52
C ALA A 139 13.58 5.43 -3.18
N GLU A 140 14.75 4.84 -2.91
CA GLU A 140 16.01 5.22 -3.56
C GLU A 140 15.93 5.02 -5.09
N SER A 141 15.46 3.86 -5.53
CA SER A 141 15.29 3.57 -6.95
C SER A 141 14.29 4.49 -7.64
N LEU A 142 13.23 4.92 -6.96
CA LEU A 142 12.27 5.91 -7.49
C LEU A 142 12.91 7.30 -7.62
N GLY A 143 13.86 7.66 -6.74
CA GLY A 143 14.67 8.86 -6.88
C GLY A 143 15.54 8.80 -8.14
N SER A 144 16.28 7.71 -8.33
CA SER A 144 17.10 7.50 -9.54
C SER A 144 16.26 7.50 -10.83
N LEU A 145 15.01 7.02 -10.78
CA LEU A 145 14.07 7.10 -11.91
C LEU A 145 13.66 8.53 -12.22
N THR A 146 13.45 9.34 -11.19
CA THR A 146 13.13 10.77 -11.32
C THR A 146 14.28 11.52 -11.98
N ASP A 147 15.53 11.26 -11.56
CA ASP A 147 16.72 11.84 -12.18
C ASP A 147 16.90 11.40 -13.65
N ALA A 148 16.55 10.14 -13.96
CA ALA A 148 16.57 9.61 -15.32
C ALA A 148 15.54 10.32 -16.23
N ILE A 149 14.34 10.62 -15.71
CA ILE A 149 13.31 11.40 -16.41
C ILE A 149 13.80 12.84 -16.63
N ASP A 150 14.41 13.48 -15.63
CA ASP A 150 14.97 14.84 -15.78
C ASP A 150 16.06 14.88 -16.87
N SER A 151 16.92 13.86 -16.89
CA SER A 151 17.97 13.71 -17.92
C SER A 151 17.42 13.45 -19.32
N LEU A 152 16.28 12.75 -19.41
CA LEU A 152 15.55 12.49 -20.66
C LEU A 152 14.97 13.79 -21.23
N ILE A 153 14.35 14.62 -20.38
CA ILE A 153 13.81 15.93 -20.75
C ILE A 153 14.94 16.85 -21.23
N ALA A 154 16.02 16.96 -20.46
CA ALA A 154 17.17 17.80 -20.78
C ALA A 154 17.84 17.39 -22.10
N GLY A 155 18.04 16.08 -22.32
CA GLY A 155 18.67 15.54 -23.53
C GLY A 155 17.82 15.63 -24.80
N SER A 156 16.51 15.86 -24.69
CA SER A 156 15.65 16.04 -25.86
C SER A 156 15.88 17.36 -26.60
N GLY A 157 16.59 18.32 -25.99
CA GLY A 157 16.74 19.68 -26.52
C GLY A 157 15.43 20.48 -26.57
N MET A 158 14.33 19.92 -26.06
CA MET A 158 12.98 20.51 -26.09
C MET A 158 12.74 21.47 -24.93
N VAL A 159 13.75 22.26 -24.55
CA VAL A 159 13.58 23.43 -23.66
C VAL A 159 13.05 24.59 -24.51
N ALA A 160 11.83 24.46 -25.02
CA ALA A 160 11.16 25.53 -25.74
C ALA A 160 9.78 25.73 -25.13
N ASN A 161 9.65 26.77 -24.29
CA ASN A 161 8.39 27.33 -23.81
C ASN A 161 7.28 26.31 -23.58
N VAL A 162 7.44 25.45 -22.58
CA VAL A 162 6.25 24.95 -21.89
C VAL A 162 5.74 26.20 -21.16
N PRO A 163 4.56 26.76 -21.48
CA PRO A 163 3.92 27.73 -20.58
C PRO A 163 3.93 27.05 -19.22
N ALA A 164 4.10 27.78 -18.11
CA ALA A 164 3.85 27.18 -16.81
C ALA A 164 2.45 26.56 -16.89
N LEU A 165 2.40 25.24 -17.09
CA LEU A 165 1.21 24.47 -16.96
C LEU A 165 1.04 24.56 -15.46
N GLU A 166 0.26 25.57 -15.04
CA GLU A 166 -0.36 25.59 -13.74
C GLU A 166 -0.74 24.15 -13.46
N GLU A 167 -0.36 23.65 -12.29
CA GLU A 167 -0.70 22.34 -11.78
C GLU A 167 -2.23 22.20 -11.77
N ARG A 168 -2.83 22.04 -12.94
CA ARG A 168 -4.17 21.52 -13.09
C ARG A 168 -3.94 20.03 -12.90
N PRO A 169 -4.48 19.43 -11.83
CA PRO A 169 -4.71 18.00 -11.85
C PRO A 169 -5.38 17.74 -13.19
N GLU A 170 -4.85 16.80 -13.98
CA GLU A 170 -5.64 16.28 -15.10
C GLU A 170 -7.01 15.93 -14.50
N GLU A 171 -8.03 16.70 -14.85
CA GLU A 171 -9.39 16.44 -14.41
C GLU A 171 -9.70 15.05 -14.96
N LEU A 172 -9.68 14.07 -14.06
CA LEU A 172 -10.07 12.71 -14.37
C LEU A 172 -11.44 12.80 -15.01
N SER A 173 -11.66 12.10 -16.12
CA SER A 173 -13.01 11.99 -16.66
C SER A 173 -13.94 11.45 -15.56
N ASP A 174 -15.20 11.85 -15.56
CA ASP A 174 -16.19 11.36 -14.57
C ASP A 174 -16.22 9.82 -14.51
N GLU A 175 -15.91 9.16 -15.62
CA GLU A 175 -15.75 7.71 -15.72
C GLU A 175 -14.48 7.21 -15.02
N ALA A 176 -13.34 7.87 -15.19
CA ALA A 176 -12.11 7.54 -14.48
C ALA A 176 -12.26 7.75 -12.97
N VAL A 177 -13.01 8.78 -12.53
CA VAL A 177 -13.33 9.00 -11.11
C VAL A 177 -14.17 7.86 -10.55
N ARG A 178 -15.22 7.44 -11.26
CA ARG A 178 -16.07 6.31 -10.84
C ARG A 178 -15.31 5.00 -10.75
N ILE A 179 -14.48 4.69 -11.75
CA ILE A 179 -13.63 3.50 -11.76
C ILE A 179 -12.60 3.56 -10.61
N LEU A 180 -12.04 4.74 -10.32
CA LEU A 180 -11.12 4.93 -9.19
C LEU A 180 -11.79 4.72 -7.84
N ASP A 181 -13.01 5.21 -7.65
CA ASP A 181 -13.76 4.98 -6.41
C ASP A 181 -14.14 3.51 -6.23
N GLU A 182 -14.54 2.84 -7.32
CA GLU A 182 -14.81 1.40 -7.31
C GLU A 182 -13.53 0.61 -6.98
N ALA A 183 -12.39 0.98 -7.59
CA ALA A 183 -11.10 0.39 -7.30
C ALA A 183 -10.67 0.63 -5.84
N ARG A 184 -10.82 1.86 -5.32
CA ARG A 184 -10.52 2.20 -3.92
C ARG A 184 -11.38 1.38 -2.95
N THR A 185 -12.65 1.17 -3.28
CA THR A 185 -13.56 0.35 -2.50
C THR A 185 -13.13 -1.12 -2.50
N ILE A 186 -12.80 -1.67 -3.67
CA ILE A 186 -12.27 -3.03 -3.83
C ILE A 186 -10.94 -3.20 -3.08
N ILE A 187 -10.09 -2.17 -3.07
CA ILE A 187 -8.82 -2.18 -2.36
C ILE A 187 -9.02 -2.14 -0.84
N ALA A 188 -9.89 -1.27 -0.35
CA ALA A 188 -10.24 -1.23 1.07
C ALA A 188 -10.82 -2.57 1.53
N GLN A 189 -11.69 -3.15 0.70
CA GLN A 189 -12.28 -4.47 0.93
C GLN A 189 -11.21 -5.57 0.88
N LYS A 190 -10.33 -5.60 -0.12
CA LYS A 190 -9.25 -6.59 -0.24
C LYS A 190 -8.28 -6.52 0.94
N VAL A 191 -7.95 -5.32 1.42
CA VAL A 191 -7.11 -5.16 2.62
C VAL A 191 -7.86 -5.64 3.88
N ALA A 192 -9.16 -5.38 3.98
CA ALA A 192 -9.97 -5.90 5.08
C ALA A 192 -10.08 -7.44 5.04
N GLU A 193 -10.22 -8.04 3.86
CA GLU A 193 -10.35 -9.49 3.67
C GLU A 193 -9.01 -10.23 3.83
N SER A 194 -7.89 -9.61 3.43
CA SER A 194 -6.59 -10.28 3.42
C SER A 194 -5.88 -10.27 4.77
N PHE A 195 -6.25 -9.33 5.65
CA PHE A 195 -5.81 -9.30 7.03
C PHE A 195 -6.96 -9.75 7.93
N PRO A 196 -6.83 -10.89 8.64
CA PRO A 196 -7.89 -11.39 9.51
C PRO A 196 -8.28 -10.34 10.56
N ASP A 197 -9.58 -10.18 10.80
CA ASP A 197 -10.06 -9.31 11.87
C ASP A 197 -9.82 -9.96 13.23
N ILE A 198 -9.16 -9.22 14.10
CA ILE A 198 -8.91 -9.63 15.49
C ILE A 198 -10.28 -9.87 16.13
N PRO A 199 -10.53 -11.02 16.80
CA PRO A 199 -11.76 -11.24 17.52
C PRO A 199 -11.83 -10.24 18.68
N THR A 200 -12.41 -9.07 18.43
CA THR A 200 -12.77 -8.14 19.47
C THR A 200 -13.99 -8.74 20.17
N LEU A 201 -13.75 -9.34 21.33
CA LEU A 201 -14.84 -9.72 22.21
C LEU A 201 -15.70 -8.49 22.49
N SER A 202 -17.00 -8.57 22.21
CA SER A 202 -17.95 -7.54 22.61
C SER A 202 -17.91 -7.35 24.14
N PRO A 203 -18.32 -6.20 24.69
CA PRO A 203 -18.32 -6.00 26.14
C PRO A 203 -19.01 -7.14 26.91
N ARG A 204 -20.10 -7.68 26.34
CA ARG A 204 -20.84 -8.82 26.89
C ARG A 204 -20.09 -10.14 26.76
N GLU A 205 -19.46 -10.40 25.62
CA GLU A 205 -18.60 -11.58 25.43
C GLU A 205 -17.41 -11.57 26.41
N LYS A 206 -16.80 -10.41 26.66
CA LYS A 206 -15.73 -10.26 27.67
C LYS A 206 -16.22 -10.57 29.08
N MET A 207 -17.38 -10.04 29.46
CA MET A 207 -17.96 -10.29 30.78
C MET A 207 -18.25 -11.77 31.01
N VAL A 208 -18.86 -12.43 30.02
CA VAL A 208 -19.17 -13.87 30.08
C VAL A 208 -17.90 -14.71 30.08
N TYR A 209 -16.93 -14.39 29.22
CA TYR A 209 -15.63 -15.08 29.19
C TYR A 209 -14.90 -14.97 30.53
N ASN A 210 -14.77 -13.76 31.09
CA ASN A 210 -14.11 -13.55 32.37
C ASN A 210 -14.79 -14.29 33.52
N TYR A 211 -16.12 -14.37 33.51
CA TYR A 211 -16.86 -15.17 34.48
C TYR A 211 -16.50 -16.65 34.36
N ILE A 212 -16.48 -17.20 33.15
CA ILE A 212 -16.12 -18.60 32.88
C ILE A 212 -14.67 -18.89 33.28
N SER A 213 -13.72 -18.02 32.90
CA SER A 213 -12.30 -18.16 33.25
C SER A 213 -12.03 -18.08 34.75
N SER A 214 -12.94 -17.50 35.53
CA SER A 214 -12.85 -17.47 36.99
C SER A 214 -13.35 -18.76 37.66
N LEU A 215 -14.06 -19.63 36.92
CA LEU A 215 -14.56 -20.90 37.42
C LEU A 215 -13.46 -21.97 37.35
N PRO A 216 -13.45 -22.94 38.29
CA PRO A 216 -12.55 -24.10 38.20
C PRO A 216 -12.76 -24.89 36.90
N GLU A 217 -11.67 -25.42 36.32
CA GLU A 217 -11.73 -26.28 35.13
C GLU A 217 -12.71 -27.45 35.33
N GLY A 218 -13.59 -27.67 34.34
CA GLY A 218 -14.63 -28.71 34.39
C GLY A 218 -15.90 -28.33 35.17
N SER A 219 -16.05 -27.08 35.60
CA SER A 219 -17.29 -26.61 36.23
C SER A 219 -18.44 -26.57 35.23
N VAL A 220 -19.62 -27.01 35.67
CA VAL A 220 -20.86 -26.87 34.89
C VAL A 220 -21.33 -25.42 35.00
N LEU A 221 -21.43 -24.73 33.86
CA LEU A 221 -21.94 -23.37 33.81
C LEU A 221 -23.48 -23.38 33.80
N GLU A 222 -24.09 -22.92 34.88
CA GLU A 222 -25.53 -22.61 34.90
C GLU A 222 -25.77 -21.22 34.27
N VAL A 223 -26.48 -21.18 33.14
CA VAL A 223 -26.77 -19.94 32.40
C VAL A 223 -27.50 -18.92 33.28
N GLU A 224 -28.46 -19.35 34.10
CA GLU A 224 -29.19 -18.49 35.03
C GLU A 224 -28.29 -17.88 36.13
N ALA A 225 -27.30 -18.64 36.61
CA ALA A 225 -26.36 -18.18 37.62
C ALA A 225 -25.39 -17.14 37.03
N CYS A 226 -24.90 -17.40 35.82
CA CYS A 226 -24.08 -16.47 35.04
C CYS A 226 -24.83 -15.16 34.76
N ALA A 227 -26.08 -15.25 34.30
CA ALA A 227 -26.96 -14.11 34.04
C ALA A 227 -27.18 -13.24 35.29
N ARG A 228 -27.47 -13.86 36.44
CA ARG A 228 -27.61 -13.17 37.73
C ARG A 228 -26.31 -12.52 38.21
N ALA A 229 -25.18 -13.22 38.07
CA ALA A 229 -23.89 -12.71 38.51
C ALA A 229 -23.42 -11.51 37.67
N LEU A 230 -23.71 -11.51 36.37
CA LEU A 230 -23.28 -10.48 35.43
C LEU A 230 -24.33 -9.37 35.19
N GLY A 231 -25.56 -9.54 35.69
CA GLY A 231 -26.65 -8.57 35.51
C GLY A 231 -27.11 -8.42 34.06
N ILE A 232 -26.94 -9.46 33.24
CA ILE A 232 -27.32 -9.49 31.83
C ILE A 232 -28.41 -10.55 31.58
N PRO A 233 -29.35 -10.33 30.65
CA PRO A 233 -30.39 -11.31 30.32
C PRO A 233 -29.81 -12.65 29.86
N GLU A 234 -30.45 -13.76 30.24
CA GLU A 234 -30.01 -15.12 29.87
C GLU A 234 -29.85 -15.31 28.36
N GLY A 235 -30.79 -14.80 27.56
CA GLY A 235 -30.69 -14.87 26.10
C GLY A 235 -29.46 -14.14 25.54
N GLU A 236 -28.92 -13.14 26.23
CA GLU A 236 -27.66 -12.49 25.83
C GLU A 236 -26.42 -13.28 26.28
N VAL A 237 -26.51 -13.98 27.42
CA VAL A 237 -25.47 -14.92 27.87
C VAL A 237 -25.35 -16.06 26.88
N GLU A 238 -26.47 -16.66 26.44
CA GLU A 238 -26.47 -17.74 25.44
C GLU A 238 -25.88 -17.30 24.10
N VAL A 239 -26.24 -16.11 23.63
CA VAL A 239 -25.66 -15.54 22.40
C VAL A 239 -24.16 -15.30 22.55
N ALA A 240 -23.71 -14.81 23.71
CA ALA A 240 -22.29 -14.63 23.98
C ALA A 240 -21.55 -15.97 24.04
N LEU A 241 -22.11 -16.98 24.71
CA LEU A 241 -21.55 -18.33 24.78
C LEU A 241 -21.40 -18.96 23.39
N ARG A 242 -22.44 -18.93 22.56
CA ARG A 242 -22.36 -19.44 21.17
C ARG A 242 -21.26 -18.74 20.38
N LYS A 243 -21.14 -17.41 20.50
CA LYS A 243 -20.09 -16.66 19.80
C LYS A 243 -18.68 -16.95 20.33
N LEU A 244 -18.53 -17.19 21.63
CA LEU A 244 -17.26 -17.59 22.23
C LEU A 244 -16.85 -19.00 21.79
N GLU A 245 -17.83 -19.91 21.65
CA GLU A 245 -17.64 -21.26 21.13
C GLU A 245 -17.27 -21.25 19.63
N GLU A 246 -17.99 -20.51 18.79
CA GLU A 246 -17.67 -20.32 17.36
C GLU A 246 -16.25 -19.76 17.14
N ARG A 247 -15.74 -19.01 18.12
CA ARG A 247 -14.39 -18.43 18.11
C ARG A 247 -13.33 -19.35 18.73
N GLY A 248 -13.71 -20.52 19.23
CA GLY A 248 -12.80 -21.50 19.83
C GLY A 248 -12.17 -21.04 21.15
N LEU A 249 -12.82 -20.11 21.87
CA LEU A 249 -12.35 -19.61 23.16
C LEU A 249 -12.88 -20.42 24.34
N ILE A 250 -13.97 -21.16 24.13
CA ILE A 250 -14.57 -22.08 25.11
C ILE A 250 -15.02 -23.35 24.37
N GLU A 251 -15.02 -24.49 25.06
CA GLU A 251 -15.65 -25.73 24.57
C GLU A 251 -16.91 -26.00 25.39
N VAL A 252 -18.07 -26.11 24.74
CA VAL A 252 -19.33 -26.41 25.40
C VAL A 252 -19.64 -27.90 25.22
N SER A 253 -19.43 -28.70 26.27
CA SER A 253 -19.91 -30.08 26.31
C SER A 253 -21.36 -30.08 26.77
N GLN A 254 -22.32 -30.27 25.86
CA GLN A 254 -23.71 -30.44 26.27
C GLN A 254 -23.87 -31.77 27.01
N SER A 255 -24.00 -31.71 28.33
CA SER A 255 -24.51 -32.81 29.14
C SER A 255 -26.03 -32.87 28.92
N GLU A 256 -26.50 -33.72 28.01
CA GLU A 256 -27.91 -34.10 27.96
C GLU A 256 -28.30 -34.73 29.30
N ALA A 257 -28.98 -33.96 30.14
CA ALA A 257 -29.66 -34.49 31.31
C ALA A 257 -30.76 -35.44 30.81
N THR A 258 -30.60 -36.72 31.18
CA THR A 258 -31.55 -37.80 30.89
C THR A 258 -32.79 -37.70 31.77
#